data_AF-A0A0T6UVC5-F1
#
_entry.id   AF-A0A0T6UVC5-F1
#
_cell.length_a   1.000
_cell.length_b   1.000
_cell.length_c   1.000
_cell.angle_alpha   90.00
_cell.angle_beta   90.00
_cell.angle_gamma   90.00
#
_symmetry.space_group_name_H-M   'P 1'
#
loop_
_entity.id
_entity.type
_entity.pdbx_description
1 polymer ?
#
loop_
_entity_poly.entity_id
_entity_poly.type
_entity_poly.pdbx_seq_one_letter_code
_entity_poly.pdbx_strand_id
1 'polypeptide(L)' 'MDYFIVVITTVTGLYFHWWIYVRIKRWMDRDLALSHAGESAEKRAYMLERLREAQAKRIKRSDLPAWLQEAAEHYRE' A
#
# COMPACT_ATOMS: atom_id res chain seq x y z
N MET A 1 10.59 31.91 21.42
CA MET A 1 9.21 31.56 21.01
C MET A 1 8.99 31.64 19.50
N ASP A 2 10.01 31.92 18.67
CA ASP A 2 9.90 31.91 17.19
C ASP A 2 10.10 30.53 16.53
N TYR A 3 10.82 29.62 17.18
CA TYR A 3 11.16 28.32 16.58
C TYR A 3 9.96 27.38 16.41
N PHE A 4 8.89 27.59 17.17
CA PHE A 4 7.70 26.74 17.11
C PHE A 4 6.97 26.84 15.77
N ILE A 5 6.85 28.05 15.22
CA ILE A 5 6.16 28.28 13.95
C ILE A 5 6.96 27.66 12.80
N VAL A 6 8.30 27.78 12.83
CA VAL A 6 9.19 27.17 11.84
C VAL A 6 9.06 25.65 11.89
N VAL A 7 9.14 25.05 13.08
CA VAL A 7 8.99 23.59 13.25
C VAL A 7 7.62 23.13 12.76
N ILE A 8 6.54 23.80 13.16
CA ILE A 8 5.18 23.43 12.73
C ILE A 8 5.03 23.54 11.22
N THR A 9 5.56 24.58 10.59
CA THR A 9 5.44 24.80 9.13
C THR A 9 6.21 23.75 8.35
N THR A 10 7.44 23.43 8.75
CA THR A 10 8.26 22.39 8.13
C THR A 10 7.63 21.01 8.29
N VAL A 11 7.15 20.68 9.50
CA VAL A 11 6.49 19.40 9.77
C VAL A 11 5.17 19.31 9.01
N THR A 12 4.42 20.40 8.90
CA THR A 12 3.17 20.44 8.11
C THR A 12 3.45 20.16 6.63
N GLY A 13 4.47 20.78 6.04
CA GLY A 13 4.86 20.53 4.66
C GLY A 13 5.26 19.07 4.42
N LEU A 14 6.06 18.49 5.31
CA LEU A 14 6.48 17.09 5.22
C LEU A 14 5.30 16.12 5.43
N TYR A 15 4.43 16.45 6.39
CA TYR A 15 3.22 15.68 6.69
C TYR A 15 2.23 15.72 5.52
N PHE A 16 2.09 16.86 4.84
CA PHE A 16 1.21 16.98 3.68
C PHE A 16 1.65 16.07 2.53
N HIS A 17 2.95 16.00 2.26
CA HIS A 17 3.51 15.11 1.23
C HIS A 17 3.28 13.64 1.60
N TRP A 18 3.57 13.26 2.85
CA TRP A 18 3.31 11.91 3.32
C TRP A 18 1.81 11.55 3.26
N TRP A 19 0.94 12.48 3.65
CA TRP A 19 -0.50 12.29 3.64
C TRP A 19 -1.06 12.15 2.22
N ILE A 20 -0.65 13.01 1.30
CA ILE A 20 -1.03 12.91 -0.13
C ILE A 20 -0.49 11.60 -0.72
N TYR A 21 0.76 11.22 -0.42
CA TYR A 21 1.33 9.95 -0.87
C TYR A 21 0.51 8.74 -0.39
N VAL A 22 0.15 8.69 0.89
CA VAL A 22 -0.69 7.61 1.45
C VAL A 22 -2.11 7.65 0.88
N ARG A 23 -2.69 8.83 0.68
CA ARG A 23 -4.02 8.98 0.07
C ARG A 23 -4.03 8.48 -1.37
N ILE A 24 -3.10 8.94 -2.21
CA ILE A 24 -2.97 8.48 -3.59
C ILE A 24 -2.71 6.97 -3.62
N LYS A 25 -1.80 6.45 -2.79
CA LYS A 25 -1.53 5.01 -2.71
C LYS A 25 -2.77 4.20 -2.32
N ARG A 26 -3.60 4.70 -1.39
CA ARG A 26 -4.85 4.05 -0.97
C ARG A 26 -5.97 4.14 -2.01
N TRP A 27 -5.98 5.20 -2.84
CA TRP A 27 -6.88 5.31 -3.98
C TRP A 27 -6.42 4.41 -5.13
N MET A 28 -5.12 4.38 -5.42
CA MET A 28 -4.51 3.58 -6.46
C MET A 28 -4.61 2.08 -6.15
N ASP A 29 -4.45 1.65 -4.90
CA ASP A 29 -4.71 0.26 -4.48
C ASP A 29 -6.18 -0.13 -4.74
N ARG A 30 -7.11 0.79 -4.48
CA ARG A 30 -8.54 0.59 -4.73
C ARG A 30 -8.89 0.59 -6.22
N ASP A 31 -8.22 1.42 -7.01
CA ASP A 31 -8.38 1.52 -8.46
C ASP A 31 -7.68 0.34 -9.17
N LEU A 32 -6.52 -0.10 -8.68
CA LEU A 32 -5.80 -1.30 -9.10
C LEU A 32 -6.60 -2.57 -8.78
N ALA A 33 -7.26 -2.61 -7.61
CA ALA A 33 -8.19 -3.68 -7.28
C ALA A 33 -9.46 -3.66 -8.15
N LEU A 34 -9.83 -2.50 -8.70
CA LEU A 34 -10.97 -2.33 -9.62
C LEU A 34 -10.59 -2.68 -11.06
N SER A 35 -9.39 -2.30 -11.54
CA SER A 35 -8.88 -2.65 -12.87
C SER A 35 -8.46 -4.13 -12.96
N HIS A 36 -7.96 -4.71 -11.87
CA HIS A 36 -7.64 -6.14 -11.80
C HIS A 36 -8.89 -7.04 -11.68
N ALA A 37 -10.04 -6.48 -11.28
CA ALA A 37 -11.32 -7.19 -11.34
C ALA A 37 -11.80 -7.47 -12.78
N GLY A 38 -11.14 -6.86 -13.78
CA GLY A 38 -11.39 -7.12 -15.20
C GLY A 38 -10.45 -8.13 -15.87
N GLU A 39 -9.32 -8.55 -15.26
CA GLU A 39 -8.27 -9.27 -16.01
C GLU A 39 -8.08 -10.75 -15.65
N SER A 40 -8.31 -11.22 -14.41
CA SER A 40 -8.28 -12.67 -14.09
C SER A 40 -8.79 -12.94 -12.67
N ALA A 41 -10.04 -13.38 -12.53
CA ALA A 41 -10.66 -13.67 -11.23
C ALA A 41 -9.85 -14.69 -10.38
N GLU A 42 -9.18 -15.66 -11.01
CA GLU A 42 -8.34 -16.66 -10.33
C GLU A 42 -7.08 -16.05 -9.70
N LYS A 43 -6.36 -15.21 -10.43
CA LYS A 43 -5.13 -14.56 -9.95
C LYS A 43 -5.41 -13.61 -8.79
N ARG A 44 -6.58 -12.97 -8.84
CA ARG A 44 -7.09 -12.11 -7.77
C ARG A 44 -7.44 -12.91 -6.51
N ALA A 45 -8.09 -14.05 -6.65
CA ALA A 45 -8.42 -14.93 -5.52
C ALA A 45 -7.13 -15.42 -4.84
N TYR A 46 -6.13 -15.83 -5.63
CA TYR A 46 -4.82 -16.23 -5.13
C TYR A 46 -4.10 -15.10 -4.38
N MET A 47 -4.04 -13.88 -4.94
CA MET A 47 -3.43 -12.74 -4.23
C MET A 47 -4.20 -12.34 -2.95
N LEU A 48 -5.52 -12.49 -2.91
CA LEU A 48 -6.35 -12.25 -1.72
C LEU A 48 -6.07 -13.27 -0.62
N GLU A 49 -5.88 -14.53 -0.98
CA GLU A 49 -5.50 -15.60 -0.04
C GLU A 49 -4.12 -15.34 0.55
N ARG A 50 -3.15 -14.99 -0.29
CA ARG A 50 -1.82 -14.56 0.15
C ARG A 50 -1.92 -13.33 1.07
N LEU A 51 -2.72 -12.33 0.74
CA LEU A 51 -2.91 -11.15 1.61
C LEU A 51 -3.50 -11.53 2.98
N ARG A 52 -4.42 -12.51 3.05
CA ARG A 52 -4.90 -13.04 4.34
C ARG A 52 -3.80 -13.73 5.14
N GLU A 53 -2.93 -14.50 4.49
CA GLU A 53 -1.78 -15.10 5.15
C GLU A 53 -0.79 -14.04 5.67
N ALA A 54 -0.54 -12.98 4.90
CA ALA A 54 0.30 -11.86 5.35
C ALA A 54 -0.32 -11.11 6.54
N GLN A 55 -1.65 -10.94 6.55
CA GLN A 55 -2.36 -10.39 7.71
C GLN A 55 -2.28 -11.31 8.93
N ALA A 56 -2.46 -12.62 8.74
CA ALA A 56 -2.31 -13.61 9.82
C ALA A 56 -0.87 -13.60 10.38
N LYS A 57 0.12 -13.38 9.52
CA LYS A 57 1.54 -13.20 9.90
C LYS A 57 1.87 -11.79 10.42
N ARG A 58 0.89 -10.87 10.52
CA ARG A 58 1.07 -9.46 10.91
C ARG A 58 2.22 -8.76 10.17
N ILE A 59 2.34 -9.01 8.87
CA ILE A 59 3.35 -8.31 8.06
C ILE A 59 3.04 -6.82 8.06
N LYS A 60 4.07 -6.00 8.31
CA LYS A 60 3.95 -4.55 8.33
C LYS A 60 3.39 -4.07 7.00
N ARG A 61 2.44 -3.13 7.05
CA ARG A 61 1.81 -2.56 5.84
C ARG A 61 2.78 -1.96 4.83
N SER A 62 3.98 -1.57 5.27
CA SER A 62 5.06 -1.11 4.38
C SER A 62 5.72 -2.23 3.59
N ASP A 63 5.79 -3.44 4.14
CA ASP A 63 6.38 -4.64 3.55
C ASP A 63 5.37 -5.49 2.78
N LEU A 64 4.06 -5.27 3.04
CA LEU A 64 2.95 -5.90 2.34
C LEU A 64 3.05 -5.84 0.79
N PRO A 65 3.48 -4.72 0.16
CA PRO A 65 3.62 -4.63 -1.29
C PRO A 65 4.75 -5.54 -1.81
N ALA A 66 5.90 -5.57 -1.13
CA ALA A 66 7.03 -6.40 -1.53
C ALA A 66 6.71 -7.89 -1.37
N TRP A 67 6.01 -8.24 -0.29
CA TRP A 67 5.58 -9.61 -0.03
C TRP A 67 4.52 -10.11 -1.04
N LEU A 68 3.60 -9.24 -1.45
CA LEU A 68 2.63 -9.54 -2.52
C LEU A 68 3.33 -9.69 -3.88
N GLN A 69 4.37 -8.91 -4.14
CA GLN A 69 5.15 -8.97 -5.36
C GLN A 69 5.92 -10.30 -5.45
N GLU A 70 6.57 -10.72 -4.36
CA GLU A 70 7.24 -12.02 -4.25
C GLU A 70 6.26 -13.19 -4.41
N ALA A 71 5.07 -13.10 -3.81
CA ALA A 71 4.02 -14.11 -3.98
C ALA A 71 3.45 -14.18 -5.41
N ALA A 72 3.45 -13.05 -6.14
CA ALA A 72 3.00 -12.98 -7.52
C ALA A 72 4.06 -13.49 -8.51
N GLU A 73 5.35 -13.35 -8.19
CA GLU A 73 6.45 -13.97 -8.92
C GLU A 73 6.41 -15.50 -8.76
N HIS A 74 6.18 -16.00 -7.54
CA HIS A 74 6.02 -17.43 -7.27
C HIS A 74 4.81 -18.10 -7.95
N TYR A 75 3.77 -17.33 -8.33
CA TYR A 75 2.61 -17.85 -9.07
C TYR A 75 2.88 -17.95 -10.59
N ARG A 76 3.96 -17.32 -11.08
CA ARG A 76 4.26 -17.26 -12.52
C ARG A 76 5.23 -18.38 -12.97
N GLU A 77 5.69 -19.22 -12.05
CA GLU A 77 6.36 -20.52 -12.32
C GLU A 77 5.34 -21.66 -12.30
#